data_AF-A0A1F4RF52-F1
#
_entry.id   AF-A0A1F4RF52-F1
#
_cell.length_a   1.000
_cell.length_b   1.000
_cell.length_c   1.000
_cell.angle_alpha   90.00
_cell.angle_beta   90.00
_cell.angle_gamma   90.00
#
_symmetry.space_group_name_H-M   'P 1'
#
loop_
_entity.id
_entity.type
_entity.pdbx_description
1 polymer ?
#
loop_
_entity_poly.entity_id
_entity_poly.type
_entity_poly.pdbx_seq_one_letter_code
_entity_poly.pdbx_strand_id
1 'polypeptide(L)'
;MLTNNKEILPDSLKLEFLRKLFFGLAMDTALNALTPEQMMEAHRFFWEKSLEFGIRSKGKDFKKEEITSRFTPISHFQKKMNCKNALQKCKGTDCFYTNPECAILRTRQQIEAIREAIFDMLEIKRVET
;
A
#
# COMPACT_ATOMS: atom_id res chain seq x y z
N MET A 1 -2.88 25.83 19.83
CA MET A 1 -1.96 25.83 18.66
C MET A 1 -2.49 24.83 17.67
N LEU A 2 -3.09 25.31 16.57
CA LEU A 2 -3.53 24.46 15.47
C LEU A 2 -2.25 24.06 14.71
N THR A 3 -1.81 22.82 14.87
CA THR A 3 -0.76 22.28 14.01
C THR A 3 -1.30 22.27 12.59
N ASN A 4 -0.67 23.05 11.71
CA ASN A 4 -0.85 22.96 10.26
C ASN A 4 -0.70 21.48 9.86
N ASN A 5 -1.82 20.77 9.71
CA ASN A 5 -1.88 19.47 9.06
C ASN A 5 -1.59 19.70 7.58
N LYS A 6 -0.31 19.89 7.26
CA LYS A 6 0.16 19.74 5.88
C LYS A 6 -0.16 18.29 5.54
N GLU A 7 -1.16 18.05 4.70
CA GLU A 7 -1.50 16.69 4.28
C GLU A 7 -0.21 16.03 3.78
N ILE A 8 0.24 15.02 4.53
CA ILE A 8 1.51 14.36 4.27
C ILE A 8 1.49 13.78 2.84
N LEU A 9 0.34 13.25 2.42
CA LEU A 9 0.06 12.87 1.03
C LEU A 9 -0.90 13.89 0.37
N PRO A 10 -0.43 14.72 -0.58
CA PRO A 10 -1.26 15.66 -1.31
C PRO A 10 -2.43 15.03 -2.07
N ASP A 11 -3.57 15.73 -2.13
CA ASP A 11 -4.74 15.33 -2.92
C ASP A 11 -4.46 15.08 -4.40
N SER A 12 -3.53 15.82 -5.01
CA SER A 12 -3.11 15.59 -6.40
C SER A 12 -2.55 14.17 -6.62
N LEU A 13 -1.78 13.66 -5.67
CA LEU A 13 -1.25 12.30 -5.70
C LEU A 13 -2.35 11.27 -5.41
N LYS A 14 -3.26 11.55 -4.47
CA LYS A 14 -4.43 10.67 -4.23
C LYS A 14 -5.27 10.51 -5.51
N LEU A 15 -5.52 11.61 -6.22
CA LEU A 15 -6.23 11.59 -7.51
C LEU A 15 -5.45 10.86 -8.59
N GLU A 16 -4.12 11.04 -8.65
CA GLU A 16 -3.28 10.28 -9.58
C GLU A 16 -3.35 8.77 -9.30
N PHE A 17 -3.32 8.35 -8.04
CA PHE A 17 -3.47 6.95 -7.66
C PHE A 17 -4.83 6.40 -8.06
N LEU A 18 -5.93 7.13 -7.81
CA LEU A 18 -7.25 6.70 -8.24
C LEU A 18 -7.34 6.58 -9.76
N ARG A 19 -6.78 7.54 -10.51
CA ARG A 19 -6.69 7.46 -11.96
C ARG A 19 -5.93 6.20 -12.38
N LYS A 20 -4.73 5.98 -11.88
CA LYS A 20 -3.95 4.78 -12.24
C LYS A 20 -4.67 3.48 -11.86
N LEU A 21 -5.33 3.45 -10.72
CA LEU A 21 -6.14 2.34 -10.25
C LEU A 21 -7.28 2.04 -11.24
N PHE A 22 -8.16 3.00 -11.50
CA PHE A 22 -9.34 2.76 -12.35
C PHE A 22 -9.00 2.49 -13.83
N PHE A 23 -7.84 2.95 -14.29
CA PHE A 23 -7.37 2.69 -15.65
C PHE A 23 -6.42 1.47 -15.76
N GLY A 24 -6.23 0.70 -14.69
CA GLY A 24 -5.41 -0.51 -14.75
C GLY A 24 -3.91 -0.26 -14.95
N LEU A 25 -3.43 0.96 -14.67
CA LEU A 25 -2.06 1.40 -14.95
C LEU A 25 -1.08 1.01 -13.83
N ALA A 26 0.20 0.91 -14.19
CA ALA A 26 1.29 0.71 -13.24
C ALA A 26 1.47 1.91 -12.28
N MET A 27 1.83 1.60 -11.03
CA MET A 27 2.03 2.58 -9.96
C MET A 27 3.50 2.92 -9.70
N ASP A 28 4.45 2.17 -10.27
CA ASP A 28 5.88 2.27 -9.93
C ASP A 28 6.42 3.70 -9.99
N THR A 29 6.11 4.44 -11.05
CA THR A 29 6.59 5.82 -11.21
C THR A 29 6.06 6.75 -10.12
N ALA A 30 4.77 6.63 -9.77
CA ALA A 30 4.16 7.47 -8.74
C ALA A 30 4.60 7.06 -7.32
N LEU A 31 4.80 5.76 -7.06
CA LEU A 31 5.26 5.26 -5.76
C LEU A 31 6.77 5.49 -5.54
N ASN A 32 7.58 5.54 -6.60
CA ASN A 32 9.02 5.81 -6.51
C ASN A 32 9.34 7.26 -6.12
N ALA A 33 8.42 8.20 -6.37
CA ALA A 33 8.61 9.61 -6.07
C ALA A 33 8.25 10.00 -4.62
N LEU A 34 7.69 9.07 -3.83
CA LEU A 34 7.19 9.37 -2.49
C LEU A 34 8.32 9.39 -1.46
N THR A 35 8.22 10.33 -0.51
CA THR A 35 8.98 10.23 0.74
C THR A 35 8.51 9.01 1.55
N PRO A 36 9.29 8.56 2.55
CA PRO A 36 8.83 7.50 3.43
C PRO A 36 7.45 7.81 4.04
N GLU A 37 7.22 9.02 4.57
CA GLU A 37 5.99 9.38 5.27
C GLU A 37 4.80 9.35 4.30
N GLN A 38 5.01 9.84 3.09
CA GLN A 38 4.05 9.75 2.00
C GLN A 38 3.74 8.30 1.62
N MET A 39 4.72 7.40 1.65
CA MET A 39 4.53 5.98 1.38
C MET A 39 3.62 5.32 2.43
N MET A 40 3.76 5.69 3.71
CA MET A 40 2.85 5.21 4.77
C MET A 40 1.42 5.71 4.55
N GLU A 41 1.26 6.99 4.25
CA GLU A 41 -0.06 7.57 3.98
C GLU A 41 -0.66 7.03 2.67
N ALA A 42 0.14 6.73 1.65
CA ALA A 42 -0.31 6.05 0.45
C ALA A 42 -0.83 4.65 0.77
N HIS A 43 -0.11 3.88 1.59
CA HIS A 43 -0.60 2.57 2.03
C HIS A 43 -1.92 2.68 2.79
N ARG A 44 -2.04 3.64 3.72
CA ARG A 44 -3.29 3.91 4.42
C ARG A 44 -4.42 4.26 3.44
N PHE A 45 -4.15 5.14 2.47
CA PHE A 45 -5.10 5.54 1.45
C PHE A 45 -5.61 4.34 0.63
N PHE A 46 -4.71 3.50 0.10
CA PHE A 46 -5.10 2.29 -0.63
C PHE A 46 -5.91 1.33 0.25
N TRP A 47 -5.52 1.18 1.51
CA TRP A 47 -6.27 0.37 2.48
C TRP A 47 -7.70 0.89 2.67
N GLU A 48 -7.87 2.17 2.96
CA GLU A 48 -9.17 2.81 3.12
C GLU A 48 -10.04 2.66 1.86
N LYS A 49 -9.46 2.84 0.67
CA LYS A 49 -10.17 2.65 -0.60
C LYS A 49 -10.55 1.20 -0.87
N SER A 50 -9.70 0.24 -0.49
CA SER A 50 -10.06 -1.17 -0.60
C SER A 50 -11.26 -1.55 0.28
N LEU A 51 -11.34 -1.00 1.50
CA LEU A 51 -12.49 -1.20 2.38
C LEU A 51 -13.74 -0.53 1.81
N GLU A 52 -13.61 0.71 1.35
CA GLU A 52 -14.72 1.47 0.75
C GLU A 52 -15.31 0.74 -0.46
N PHE A 53 -14.46 0.31 -1.40
CA PHE A 53 -14.90 -0.42 -2.60
C PHE A 53 -15.41 -1.82 -2.25
N GLY A 54 -14.77 -2.52 -1.32
CA GLY A 54 -15.23 -3.83 -0.86
C GLY A 54 -16.63 -3.79 -0.26
N ILE A 55 -16.92 -2.81 0.61
CA ILE A 55 -18.24 -2.61 1.20
C ILE A 55 -19.28 -2.29 0.12
N ARG A 56 -18.96 -1.39 -0.82
CA ARG A 56 -19.90 -0.97 -1.87
C ARG A 56 -20.18 -2.06 -2.90
N SER A 57 -19.17 -2.85 -3.28
CA SER A 57 -19.29 -3.89 -4.32
C SER A 57 -19.93 -5.18 -3.80
N LYS A 58 -19.54 -5.65 -2.60
CA LYS A 58 -19.98 -6.94 -2.05
C LYS A 58 -21.18 -6.83 -1.12
N GLY A 59 -21.60 -5.62 -0.74
CA GLY A 59 -22.81 -5.37 0.05
C GLY A 59 -22.76 -5.79 1.52
N LYS A 60 -21.86 -6.70 1.94
CA LYS A 60 -21.49 -7.05 3.33
C LYS A 60 -20.20 -7.90 3.39
N ASP A 61 -19.46 -7.75 4.51
CA ASP A 61 -18.29 -8.53 4.94
C ASP A 61 -17.11 -8.63 3.96
N PHE A 62 -16.56 -7.48 3.57
CA PHE A 62 -15.20 -7.47 3.05
C PHE A 62 -14.21 -7.84 4.16
N LYS A 63 -13.77 -9.09 4.17
CA LYS A 63 -12.83 -9.61 5.17
C LYS A 63 -11.45 -9.05 4.89
N LYS A 64 -10.86 -8.37 5.87
CA LYS A 64 -9.48 -7.88 5.85
C LYS A 64 -8.50 -8.98 5.42
N GLU A 65 -8.80 -10.21 5.79
CA GLU A 65 -8.06 -11.44 5.50
C GLU A 65 -7.95 -11.73 3.99
N GLU A 66 -8.93 -11.30 3.18
CA GLU A 66 -8.89 -11.46 1.71
C GLU A 66 -7.74 -10.66 1.08
N ILE A 67 -7.38 -9.51 1.65
CA ILE A 67 -6.22 -8.74 1.20
C ILE A 67 -4.96 -9.22 1.89
N THR A 68 -4.97 -9.37 3.22
CA THR A 68 -3.73 -9.64 3.96
C THR A 68 -3.16 -11.01 3.66
N SER A 69 -3.97 -11.98 3.20
CA SER A 69 -3.50 -13.26 2.68
C SER A 69 -2.66 -13.14 1.40
N ARG A 70 -2.78 -12.03 0.66
CA ARG A 70 -1.96 -11.71 -0.53
C ARG A 70 -0.63 -11.07 -0.17
N PHE A 71 -0.43 -10.69 1.09
CA PHE A 71 0.83 -10.08 1.51
C PHE A 71 1.92 -11.13 1.65
N THR A 72 3.12 -10.80 1.15
CA THR A 72 4.32 -11.59 1.44
C THR A 72 4.51 -11.69 2.95
N PRO A 73 4.58 -12.90 3.54
CA PRO A 73 4.88 -13.06 4.95
C PRO A 73 6.20 -12.36 5.31
N ILE A 74 6.24 -11.74 6.49
CA ILE A 74 7.40 -10.95 6.93
C ILE A 74 8.71 -11.74 6.90
N SER A 75 8.66 -13.03 7.25
CA SER A 75 9.80 -13.95 7.20
C SER A 75 10.30 -14.19 5.79
N HIS A 76 9.39 -14.38 4.84
CA HIS A 76 9.72 -14.55 3.42
C HIS A 76 10.31 -13.26 2.85
N PHE A 77 9.72 -12.11 3.19
CA PHE A 77 10.23 -10.81 2.78
C PHE A 77 11.65 -10.56 3.31
N GLN A 78 11.88 -10.78 4.61
CA GLN A 78 13.21 -10.63 5.23
C GLN A 78 14.25 -11.52 4.55
N LYS A 79 13.90 -12.79 4.27
CA LYS A 79 14.80 -13.71 3.55
C LYS A 79 15.14 -13.20 2.15
N LYS A 80 14.15 -12.73 1.39
CA LYS A 80 14.35 -12.16 0.04
C LYS A 80 15.25 -10.92 0.04
N MET A 81 15.13 -10.08 1.08
CA MET A 81 15.92 -8.86 1.25
C MET A 81 17.25 -9.09 1.97
N ASN A 82 17.62 -10.34 2.27
CA ASN A 82 18.80 -10.71 3.06
C ASN A 82 18.89 -9.94 4.41
N CYS A 83 17.74 -9.68 5.03
CA CYS A 83 17.65 -8.94 6.28
C CYS A 83 18.08 -9.84 7.45
N LYS A 84 19.07 -9.38 8.24
CA LYS A 84 19.62 -10.13 9.39
C LYS A 84 18.92 -9.83 10.71
N ASN A 85 17.94 -8.92 10.72
CA ASN A 85 17.23 -8.53 11.93
C ASN A 85 16.24 -9.62 12.36
N ALA A 86 16.15 -9.87 13.68
CA ALA A 86 15.15 -10.77 14.23
C ALA A 86 13.73 -10.33 13.83
N LEU A 87 12.85 -11.29 13.52
CA LEU A 87 11.46 -11.06 13.10
C LEU A 87 10.72 -10.08 14.02
N GLN A 88 10.93 -10.18 15.33
CA GLN A 88 10.27 -9.33 16.33
C GLN A 88 10.69 -7.86 16.29
N LYS A 89 11.85 -7.53 15.71
CA LYS A 89 12.31 -6.14 15.53
C LYS A 89 11.70 -5.47 14.30
N CYS A 90 11.06 -6.24 13.41
CA CYS A 90 10.39 -5.69 12.24
C CYS A 90 8.92 -5.37 12.56
N LYS A 91 8.69 -4.62 13.66
CA LYS A 91 7.42 -3.92 13.87
C LYS A 91 7.38 -2.73 12.92
N GLY A 92 6.24 -2.52 12.25
CA GLY A 92 6.12 -1.57 11.13
C GLY A 92 6.55 -0.15 11.46
N THR A 93 6.32 0.31 12.70
CA THR A 93 6.73 1.64 13.16
C THR A 93 8.24 1.75 13.36
N ASP A 94 8.87 0.75 13.98
CA ASP A 94 10.29 0.83 14.36
C ASP A 94 11.20 0.59 13.15
N CYS A 95 10.78 -0.31 12.24
CA CYS A 95 11.51 -0.61 11.02
C CYS A 95 11.61 0.60 10.09
N PHE A 96 10.62 1.48 10.10
CA PHE A 96 10.58 2.62 9.22
C PHE A 96 11.63 3.68 9.57
N TYR A 97 11.84 3.94 10.87
CA TYR A 97 12.88 4.88 11.31
C TYR A 97 14.28 4.28 11.31
N THR A 98 14.41 2.96 11.46
CA THR A 98 15.72 2.28 11.54
C THR A 98 16.22 1.75 10.19
N ASN A 99 15.31 1.39 9.28
CA ASN A 99 15.59 0.79 7.97
C ASN A 99 14.57 1.29 6.92
N PRO A 100 14.56 2.59 6.59
CA PRO A 100 13.50 3.22 5.79
C PRO A 100 13.35 2.62 4.39
N GLU A 101 14.45 2.27 3.71
CA GLU A 101 14.41 1.66 2.37
C GLU A 101 13.67 0.31 2.37
N CYS A 102 13.97 -0.53 3.36
CA CYS A 102 13.34 -1.83 3.53
C CYS A 102 11.84 -1.69 3.84
N ALA A 103 11.48 -0.72 4.70
CA ALA A 103 10.10 -0.40 5.01
C ALA A 103 9.35 0.10 3.77
N ILE A 104 9.94 1.00 2.99
CA ILE A 104 9.36 1.50 1.73
C ILE A 104 9.10 0.36 0.74
N LEU A 105 10.08 -0.53 0.53
CA LEU A 105 9.94 -1.67 -0.37
C LEU A 105 8.84 -2.63 0.07
N ARG A 106 8.72 -2.88 1.38
CA ARG A 106 7.66 -3.71 1.94
C ARG A 106 6.29 -3.06 1.75
N THR A 107 6.17 -1.79 2.11
CA THR A 107 4.93 -1.02 2.00
C THR A 107 4.47 -0.96 0.54
N ARG A 108 5.39 -0.84 -0.41
CA ARG A 108 5.11 -0.91 -1.84
C ARG A 108 4.50 -2.26 -2.26
N GLN A 109 5.10 -3.38 -1.83
CA GLN A 109 4.53 -4.70 -2.13
C GLN A 109 3.12 -4.87 -1.56
N GLN A 110 2.86 -4.28 -0.39
CA GLN A 110 1.52 -4.30 0.21
C GLN A 110 0.54 -3.42 -0.57
N ILE A 111 0.94 -2.22 -1.00
CA ILE A 111 0.14 -1.36 -1.88
C ILE A 111 -0.22 -2.10 -3.17
N GLU A 112 0.74 -2.77 -3.80
CA GLU A 112 0.49 -3.56 -5.01
C GLU A 112 -0.48 -4.71 -4.75
N ALA A 113 -0.34 -5.44 -3.64
CA ALA A 113 -1.28 -6.49 -3.28
C ALA A 113 -2.71 -5.95 -3.02
N ILE A 114 -2.83 -4.77 -2.39
CA ILE A 114 -4.12 -4.09 -2.20
C ILE A 114 -4.70 -3.68 -3.56
N ARG A 115 -3.87 -3.12 -4.46
CA ARG A 115 -4.26 -2.73 -5.82
C ARG A 115 -4.83 -3.91 -6.59
N GLU A 116 -4.13 -5.05 -6.59
CA GLU A 116 -4.59 -6.26 -7.26
C GLU A 116 -5.90 -6.80 -6.66
N ALA A 117 -6.07 -6.71 -5.34
CA ALA A 117 -7.35 -7.07 -4.72
C ALA A 117 -8.49 -6.16 -5.19
N ILE A 118 -8.26 -4.84 -5.32
CA ILE A 118 -9.24 -3.90 -5.86
C ILE A 118 -9.56 -4.21 -7.33
N PHE A 119 -8.55 -4.54 -8.12
CA PHE A 119 -8.77 -4.90 -9.51
C PHE A 119 -9.66 -6.12 -9.67
N ASP A 120 -9.44 -7.14 -8.84
CA ASP A 120 -10.31 -8.32 -8.84
C ASP A 120 -11.73 -7.98 -8.37
N MET A 121 -11.86 -7.17 -7.32
CA MET A 121 -13.16 -6.75 -6.78
C MET A 121 -14.00 -5.93 -7.76
N LEU A 122 -13.35 -5.08 -8.54
CA LEU A 122 -14.01 -4.14 -9.47
C LEU A 122 -13.91 -4.59 -10.93
N GLU A 123 -13.40 -5.80 -11.19
CA GLU A 123 -13.21 -6.37 -12.53
C GLU A 123 -12.40 -5.47 -13.48
N ILE A 124 -11.40 -4.76 -12.93
CA ILE A 124 -10.54 -3.85 -13.69
C ILE A 124 -9.50 -4.66 -14.48
N LYS A 125 -9.41 -4.38 -15.80
CA LYS A 125 -8.40 -4.96 -16.68
C LYS A 125 -7.05 -4.28 -16.47
N ARG A 126 -5.99 -5.07 -16.37
CA ARG A 126 -4.61 -4.58 -16.29
C ARG A 126 -4.18 -4.08 -17.66
N VAL A 127 -3.50 -2.94 -17.68
CA VAL A 127 -2.83 -2.43 -18.88
C VAL A 127 -1.35 -2.73 -18.70
N GLU A 128 -0.87 -3.75 -19.41
CA GLU A 128 0.57 -4.00 -19.54
C GLU A 128 1.15 -2.88 -20.42
N THR A 129 2.02 -2.06 -19.84
CA THR A 129 2.76 -0.99 -20.52
C THR A 129 4.20 -1.40 -20.75
#